data_AF-A0A7S2GAV8-F1
#
_entry.id   AF-A0A7S2GAV8-F1
#
_cell.length_a   1.000
_cell.length_b   1.000
_cell.length_c   1.000
_cell.angle_alpha   90.00
_cell.angle_beta   90.00
_cell.angle_gamma   90.00
#
_symmetry.space_group_name_H-M   'P 1'
#
loop_
_entity.id
_entity.type
_entity.pdbx_description
1 polymer ?
#
loop_
_entity_poly.entity_id
_entity_poly.type
_entity_poly.pdbx_seq_one_letter_code
_entity_poly.pdbx_strand_id
1 'polypeptide(L)'
;AVRWLEMAADNGDVDASFNLGVMKLQGMGGLPVNKFDAAKHFRVAGEQGHDNAMTNLAMMLVKGDGIPRDMQLGAQWLIKAAQKGGYLDELVEKISTGNLDTETAIKLNEMIEKLRSINQENPFMKPQEGAKVTDF
;
A
#
# COMPACT_ATOMS: atom_id res chain seq x y z
N ALA A 1 9.91 -17.86 -15.52
CA ALA A 1 10.06 -16.93 -14.38
C ALA A 1 8.78 -16.82 -13.57
N VAL A 2 7.65 -16.38 -14.17
CA VAL A 2 6.35 -16.20 -13.49
C VAL A 2 5.93 -17.38 -12.61
N ARG A 3 5.93 -18.61 -13.16
CA ARG A 3 5.56 -19.81 -12.39
C ARG A 3 6.37 -20.05 -11.12
N TRP A 4 7.65 -19.70 -11.10
CA TRP A 4 8.48 -19.84 -9.91
C TRP A 4 8.15 -18.77 -8.87
N LEU A 5 7.84 -17.54 -9.31
CA LEU A 5 7.38 -16.47 -8.43
C LEU A 5 6.01 -16.79 -7.84
N GLU A 6 5.09 -17.37 -8.62
CA GLU A 6 3.79 -17.84 -8.11
C GLU A 6 3.97 -18.87 -7.00
N MET A 7 4.77 -19.92 -7.23
CA MET A 7 5.03 -20.93 -6.19
C MET A 7 5.73 -20.36 -4.95
N ALA A 8 6.65 -19.41 -5.11
CA ALA A 8 7.31 -18.78 -3.98
C ALA A 8 6.32 -17.91 -3.18
N ALA A 9 5.52 -17.09 -3.86
CA ALA A 9 4.48 -16.27 -3.24
C ALA A 9 3.43 -17.13 -2.50
N ASP A 10 3.00 -18.24 -3.09
CA ASP A 10 2.07 -19.20 -2.47
C ASP A 10 2.66 -19.85 -1.21
N ASN A 11 3.99 -20.00 -1.15
CA ASN A 11 4.72 -20.47 0.03
C ASN A 11 5.04 -19.36 1.05
N GLY A 12 4.52 -18.14 0.86
CA GLY A 12 4.69 -17.02 1.78
C GLY A 12 5.94 -16.18 1.55
N ASP A 13 6.63 -16.33 0.41
CA ASP A 13 7.75 -15.46 0.07
C ASP A 13 7.23 -14.03 -0.21
N VAL A 14 7.68 -13.10 0.64
CA VAL A 14 7.29 -11.70 0.65
C VAL A 14 7.77 -10.98 -0.62
N ASP A 15 9.01 -11.22 -1.03
CA ASP A 15 9.61 -10.56 -2.18
C ASP A 15 9.00 -11.10 -3.48
N ALA A 16 8.70 -12.40 -3.53
CA ALA A 16 7.98 -13.01 -4.64
C ALA A 16 6.56 -12.44 -4.77
N SER A 17 5.85 -12.28 -3.65
CA SER A 17 4.53 -11.64 -3.62
C SER A 17 4.62 -10.20 -4.14
N PHE A 18 5.56 -9.40 -3.66
CA PHE A 18 5.77 -8.04 -4.15
C PHE A 18 6.08 -8.01 -5.65
N ASN A 19 7.02 -8.83 -6.11
CA ASN A 19 7.44 -8.88 -7.51
C ASN A 19 6.29 -9.30 -8.42
N LEU A 20 5.49 -10.29 -8.02
CA LEU A 20 4.31 -10.72 -8.77
C LEU A 20 3.25 -9.61 -8.84
N GLY A 21 3.09 -8.83 -7.76
CA GLY A 21 2.27 -7.62 -7.74
C GLY A 21 2.73 -6.58 -8.76
N VAL A 22 4.03 -6.27 -8.79
CA VAL A 22 4.62 -5.33 -9.78
C VAL A 22 4.42 -5.85 -11.21
N MET A 23 4.67 -7.14 -11.44
CA MET A 23 4.50 -7.74 -12.76
C MET A 23 3.06 -7.67 -13.26
N LYS A 24 2.07 -7.93 -12.39
CA LYS A 24 0.64 -7.80 -12.72
C LYS A 24 0.21 -6.34 -12.88
N LEU A 25 0.79 -5.41 -12.13
CA LEU A 25 0.51 -3.98 -12.28
C LEU A 25 0.96 -3.45 -13.65
N GLN A 26 2.10 -3.94 -14.15
CA GLN A 26 2.75 -3.45 -15.38
C GLN A 26 2.56 -4.35 -16.60
N GLY A 27 1.97 -5.53 -16.45
CA GLY A 27 1.81 -6.50 -17.54
C GLY A 27 3.13 -7.12 -18.00
N MET A 28 4.04 -7.43 -17.06
CA MET A 28 5.36 -7.98 -17.36
C MET A 28 5.39 -9.51 -17.42
N GLY A 29 6.40 -10.06 -18.11
CA GLY A 29 6.62 -11.50 -18.17
C GLY A 29 5.52 -12.28 -18.90
N GLY A 30 4.75 -11.62 -19.76
CA GLY A 30 3.63 -12.21 -20.49
C GLY A 30 2.30 -12.21 -19.72
N LEU A 31 2.25 -11.60 -18.54
CA LEU A 31 1.01 -11.42 -17.78
C LEU A 31 0.21 -10.24 -18.34
N PRO A 32 -1.14 -10.33 -18.40
CA PRO A 32 -1.97 -9.17 -18.63
C PRO A 32 -1.87 -8.20 -17.44
N VAL A 33 -2.10 -6.91 -17.70
CA VAL A 33 -2.26 -5.94 -16.62
C VAL A 33 -3.51 -6.33 -15.80
N ASN A 34 -3.30 -6.58 -14.51
CA ASN A 34 -4.37 -6.84 -13.55
C ASN A 34 -4.03 -6.14 -12.23
N LYS A 35 -4.51 -4.89 -12.12
CA LYS A 35 -4.28 -4.03 -10.96
C LYS A 35 -4.97 -4.56 -9.70
N PHE A 36 -6.14 -5.18 -9.86
CA PHE A 36 -6.85 -5.78 -8.73
C PHE A 36 -6.03 -6.90 -8.07
N ASP A 37 -5.51 -7.83 -8.87
CA ASP A 37 -4.62 -8.88 -8.34
C ASP A 37 -3.31 -8.29 -7.82
N ALA A 38 -2.77 -7.25 -8.47
CA ALA A 38 -1.56 -6.58 -7.99
C ALA A 38 -1.76 -6.02 -6.57
N ALA A 39 -2.91 -5.39 -6.30
CA ALA A 39 -3.25 -4.88 -4.97
C ALA A 39 -3.32 -6.02 -3.93
N LYS A 40 -3.85 -7.20 -4.28
CA LYS A 40 -3.85 -8.36 -3.38
C LYS A 40 -2.44 -8.81 -3.02
N HIS A 41 -1.55 -8.91 -4.00
CA HIS A 41 -0.15 -9.28 -3.77
C HIS A 41 0.59 -8.24 -2.93
N PHE A 42 0.35 -6.94 -3.17
CA PHE A 42 0.91 -5.88 -2.33
C PHE A 42 0.37 -5.92 -0.90
N ARG A 43 -0.91 -6.25 -0.71
CA ARG A 43 -1.48 -6.45 0.62
C ARG A 43 -0.78 -7.58 1.35
N VAL A 44 -0.66 -8.75 0.74
CA VAL A 44 0.01 -9.91 1.36
C VAL A 44 1.46 -9.57 1.76
N ALA A 45 2.23 -8.95 0.87
CA ALA A 45 3.60 -8.55 1.18
C ALA A 45 3.65 -7.43 2.25
N GLY A 46 2.73 -6.48 2.20
CA GLY A 46 2.65 -5.37 3.16
C GLY A 46 2.21 -5.80 4.56
N GLU A 47 1.31 -6.79 4.67
CA GLU A 47 0.93 -7.41 5.94
C GLU A 47 2.13 -8.08 6.62
N GLN A 48 3.05 -8.62 5.82
CA GLN A 48 4.31 -9.21 6.28
C GLN A 48 5.45 -8.18 6.43
N GLY A 49 5.15 -6.88 6.27
CA GLY A 49 6.07 -5.79 6.59
C GLY A 49 7.01 -5.38 5.45
N HIS A 50 6.63 -5.60 4.19
CA HIS A 50 7.36 -5.11 3.01
C HIS A 50 6.99 -3.67 2.66
N ASP A 51 7.94 -2.75 2.85
CA ASP A 51 7.70 -1.31 2.81
C ASP A 51 7.26 -0.79 1.43
N ASN A 52 7.88 -1.29 0.36
CA ASN A 52 7.48 -0.93 -1.01
C ASN A 52 6.10 -1.47 -1.37
N ALA A 53 5.68 -2.59 -0.78
CA ALA A 53 4.36 -3.16 -1.03
C ALA A 53 3.28 -2.32 -0.35
N MET A 54 3.50 -1.93 0.91
CA MET A 54 2.63 -1.00 1.64
C MET A 54 2.48 0.33 0.90
N THR A 55 3.59 0.87 0.40
CA THR A 55 3.60 2.14 -0.36
C THR A 55 2.80 2.01 -1.67
N ASN A 56 2.99 0.94 -2.43
CA ASN A 56 2.24 0.71 -3.67
C ASN A 56 0.74 0.53 -3.41
N LEU A 57 0.38 -0.27 -2.40
CA LEU A 57 -1.03 -0.47 -2.01
C LEU A 57 -1.68 0.85 -1.59
N ALA A 58 -0.99 1.64 -0.75
CA ALA A 58 -1.48 2.95 -0.33
C ALA A 58 -1.75 3.87 -1.52
N MET A 59 -0.84 3.90 -2.50
CA MET A 59 -1.01 4.71 -3.71
C MET A 59 -2.21 4.27 -4.54
N MET A 60 -2.43 2.96 -4.67
CA MET A 60 -3.59 2.43 -5.37
C MET A 60 -4.90 2.81 -4.66
N LEU A 61 -4.93 2.76 -3.33
CA LEU A 61 -6.09 3.17 -2.53
C LEU A 61 -6.35 4.69 -2.61
N VAL A 62 -5.31 5.52 -2.52
CA VAL A 62 -5.47 6.98 -2.60
C VAL A 62 -6.00 7.42 -3.97
N LYS A 63 -5.55 6.76 -5.04
CA LYS A 63 -5.92 7.08 -6.42
C LYS A 63 -7.17 6.35 -6.92
N GLY A 64 -7.57 5.27 -6.27
CA GLY A 64 -8.56 4.34 -6.82
C GLY A 64 -8.04 3.59 -8.05
N ASP A 65 -6.76 3.22 -8.06
CA ASP A 65 -6.12 2.61 -9.22
C ASP A 65 -6.31 1.09 -9.26
N GLY A 66 -7.37 0.64 -9.92
CA GLY A 66 -7.69 -0.79 -10.05
C GLY A 66 -8.33 -1.43 -8.82
N ILE A 67 -8.54 -0.64 -7.77
CA ILE A 67 -9.32 -0.93 -6.56
C ILE A 67 -10.12 0.33 -6.20
N PRO A 68 -11.23 0.22 -5.44
CA PRO A 68 -11.97 1.39 -4.98
C PRO A 68 -11.09 2.36 -4.19
N ARG A 69 -11.34 3.66 -4.38
CA ARG A 69 -10.59 4.72 -3.70
C ARG A 69 -10.93 4.71 -2.21
N ASP A 70 -9.92 4.59 -1.36
CA ASP A 70 -9.99 4.73 0.10
C ASP A 70 -8.76 5.45 0.62
N MET A 71 -8.87 6.78 0.72
CA MET A 71 -7.76 7.61 1.21
C MET A 71 -7.40 7.34 2.68
N GLN A 72 -8.37 6.93 3.49
CA GLN A 72 -8.14 6.68 4.91
C GLN A 72 -7.33 5.42 5.13
N LEU A 73 -7.71 4.34 4.44
CA LEU A 73 -6.92 3.12 4.44
C LEU A 73 -5.55 3.35 3.79
N GLY A 74 -5.49 4.12 2.70
CA GLY A 74 -4.24 4.53 2.07
C GLY A 74 -3.30 5.24 3.06
N ALA A 75 -3.79 6.24 3.78
CA ALA A 75 -3.03 6.95 4.80
C ALA A 75 -2.52 6.03 5.92
N GLN A 76 -3.33 5.07 6.36
CA GLN A 76 -2.92 4.07 7.36
C GLN A 76 -1.77 3.19 6.86
N TRP A 77 -1.82 2.73 5.60
CA TRP A 77 -0.73 1.97 4.98
C TRP A 77 0.55 2.79 4.85
N LEU A 78 0.47 4.09 4.53
CA LEU A 78 1.63 4.99 4.47
C LEU A 78 2.27 5.17 5.84
N ILE A 79 1.46 5.41 6.88
CA ILE A 79 1.94 5.53 8.26
C ILE A 79 2.64 4.24 8.67
N LYS A 80 2.03 3.08 8.40
CA LYS A 80 2.60 1.77 8.71
C LYS A 80 3.94 1.54 7.98
N ALA A 81 4.03 1.89 6.71
CA ALA A 81 5.27 1.79 5.93
C ALA A 81 6.38 2.64 6.53
N ALA A 82 6.05 3.86 6.98
CA ALA A 82 7.04 4.80 7.44
C ALA A 82 7.45 4.65 8.91
N GLN A 83 6.59 4.07 9.77
CA GLN A 83 6.91 3.77 11.17
C GLN A 83 8.19 2.91 11.31
N LYS A 84 8.52 2.12 10.28
CA LYS A 84 9.67 1.22 10.31
C LYS A 84 11.02 1.90 10.04
N GLY A 85 11.03 3.08 9.39
CA GLY A 85 12.27 3.75 8.99
C GLY A 85 12.31 5.27 9.22
N GLY A 86 11.27 5.88 9.79
CA GLY A 86 11.27 7.30 10.14
C GLY A 86 11.22 8.26 8.94
N TYR A 87 10.91 7.77 7.73
CA TYR A 87 10.92 8.54 6.48
C TYR A 87 9.51 8.91 5.99
N LEU A 88 8.53 9.04 6.89
CA LEU A 88 7.12 9.33 6.51
C LEU A 88 7.02 10.61 5.70
N ASP A 89 7.72 11.65 6.15
CA ASP A 89 7.63 12.97 5.53
C ASP A 89 8.24 12.97 4.11
N GLU A 90 9.35 12.25 3.90
CA GLU A 90 9.95 12.05 2.56
C GLU A 90 9.02 11.26 1.64
N LEU A 91 8.39 10.20 2.17
CA LEU A 91 7.49 9.36 1.41
C LEU A 91 6.23 10.11 0.98
N VAL A 92 5.67 10.92 1.89
CA VAL A 92 4.52 11.79 1.62
C VAL A 92 4.86 12.88 0.61
N GLU A 93 6.03 13.49 0.71
CA GLU A 93 6.51 14.50 -0.24
C GLU A 93 6.65 13.91 -1.65
N LYS A 94 7.29 12.74 -1.77
CA LYS A 94 7.45 12.04 -3.04
C LYS A 94 6.10 11.66 -3.67
N ILE A 95 5.14 11.27 -2.85
CA ILE A 95 3.78 10.93 -3.30
C ILE A 95 3.03 12.17 -3.78
N SER A 96 3.15 13.28 -3.04
CA SER A 96 2.49 14.55 -3.34
C SER A 96 3.02 15.19 -4.63
N THR A 97 4.34 15.15 -4.84
CA THR A 97 5.01 15.67 -6.04
C THR A 97 4.88 14.73 -7.24
N GLY A 98 4.60 13.45 -6.98
CA GLY A 98 4.88 12.38 -7.92
C GLY A 98 3.76 11.97 -8.86
N ASN A 99 2.50 12.43 -8.69
CA ASN A 99 1.33 12.25 -9.61
C ASN A 99 -0.03 12.36 -8.87
N LEU A 100 -0.14 13.16 -7.80
CA LEU A 100 -1.43 13.47 -7.17
C LEU A 100 -1.83 14.90 -7.53
N ASP A 101 -3.11 15.16 -7.68
CA ASP A 101 -3.59 16.52 -7.73
C ASP A 101 -3.37 17.20 -6.37
N THR A 102 -3.11 18.51 -6.38
CA THR A 102 -2.75 19.28 -5.19
C THR A 102 -3.79 19.14 -4.07
N GLU A 103 -5.08 19.05 -4.42
CA GLU A 103 -6.15 18.92 -3.45
C GLU A 103 -6.13 17.55 -2.76
N THR A 104 -5.96 16.46 -3.53
CA THR A 104 -5.79 15.12 -2.96
C THR A 104 -4.54 15.02 -2.09
N ALA A 105 -3.43 15.65 -2.50
CA ALA A 105 -2.20 15.67 -1.70
C ALA A 105 -2.39 16.41 -0.37
N ILE A 106 -3.03 17.58 -0.37
CA ILE A 106 -3.35 18.34 0.86
C ILE A 106 -4.25 17.50 1.78
N LYS A 107 -5.34 16.94 1.24
CA LYS A 107 -6.27 16.09 2.00
C LYS A 107 -5.59 14.86 2.59
N LEU A 108 -4.67 14.25 1.85
CA LEU A 108 -3.90 13.09 2.32
C LEU A 108 -2.99 13.50 3.50
N ASN A 109 -2.31 14.64 3.40
CA ASN A 109 -1.44 15.15 4.46
C ASN A 109 -2.21 15.47 5.73
N GLU A 110 -3.34 16.19 5.61
CA GLU A 110 -4.23 16.47 6.75
C GLU A 110 -4.71 15.19 7.44
N MET A 111 -5.04 14.17 6.65
CA MET A 111 -5.49 12.89 7.16
C MET A 111 -4.38 12.11 7.88
N ILE A 112 -3.16 12.12 7.33
CA ILE A 112 -1.98 11.50 7.97
C ILE A 112 -1.68 12.17 9.30
N GLU A 113 -1.66 13.51 9.35
CA GLU A 113 -1.39 14.26 10.59
C GLU A 113 -2.47 13.99 11.65
N LYS A 114 -3.75 13.94 11.25
CA LYS A 114 -4.84 13.58 12.14
C LYS A 114 -4.72 12.16 12.69
N LEU A 115 -4.33 11.19 11.85
CA LEU A 115 -4.13 9.80 12.31
C LEU A 115 -2.91 9.69 13.24
N ARG A 116 -1.86 10.47 12.99
CA ARG A 116 -0.66 10.55 13.81
C ARG A 116 -0.97 11.12 15.20
N SER A 117 -1.74 12.21 15.27
CA SER A 117 -2.13 12.81 16.57
C SER A 117 -2.98 11.85 17.41
N ILE A 118 -3.93 11.14 16.78
CA ILE A 118 -4.75 10.11 17.45
C ILE A 118 -3.88 9.00 18.05
N ASN A 119 -2.90 8.49 17.29
CA ASN A 119 -2.01 7.42 17.76
C ASN A 119 -1.02 7.89 18.84
N GLN A 120 -0.64 9.17 18.84
CA GLN A 120 0.19 9.77 19.90
C GLN A 120 -0.60 9.98 21.19
N GLU A 121 -1.88 10.34 21.11
CA GLU A 121 -2.78 10.49 22.27
C GLU A 121 -3.26 9.14 22.83
N ASN A 122 -3.29 8.09 22.00
CA ASN A 122 -3.65 6.74 22.43
C ASN A 122 -2.74 5.66 21.78
N PRO A 123 -1.58 5.37 22.40
CA PRO A 123 -0.59 4.41 21.88
C PRO A 123 -1.11 2.97 21.76
N PHE A 124 -2.23 2.66 22.40
CA PHE A 124 -2.85 1.32 22.40
C PHE A 124 -3.90 1.17 21.29
N MET A 125 -4.20 2.23 20.54
CA MET A 125 -5.04 2.14 19.37
C MET A 125 -4.26 1.41 18.27
N LYS A 126 -4.44 0.08 18.18
CA LYS A 126 -4.01 -0.65 16.99
C LYS A 126 -4.66 0.02 15.77
N PRO A 127 -3.95 0.15 14.62
CA PRO A 127 -4.63 0.45 13.36
C PRO A 127 -5.84 -0.45 13.31
N GLN A 128 -7.02 0.09 12.98
CA GLN A 128 -8.22 -0.72 12.82
C GLN A 128 -7.87 -1.82 11.79
N GLU A 129 -7.48 -3.01 12.26
CA GLU A 129 -7.33 -4.24 11.50
C GLU A 129 -8.77 -4.66 11.17
N GLY A 130 -9.41 -3.84 10.35
CA GLY A 130 -10.85 -3.72 10.22
C GLY A 130 -11.23 -3.73 8.76
N ALA A 131 -10.58 -4.58 7.97
CA ALA A 131 -11.17 -5.11 6.75
C ALA A 131 -10.89 -6.60 6.73
N LYS A 132 -11.86 -7.39 7.21
CA LYS A 132 -11.92 -8.80 6.87
C LYS A 132 -11.85 -8.94 5.35
N VAL A 133 -11.30 -10.06 4.92
CA VAL A 133 -10.89 -10.55 3.59
C VAL A 133 -11.83 -10.24 2.38
N THR A 134 -12.96 -9.55 2.50
CA THR A 134 -13.95 -9.40 1.42
C THR A 134 -14.06 -8.06 0.71
N ASP A 135 -13.63 -6.92 1.24
CA ASP A 135 -14.15 -5.64 0.69
C ASP A 135 -13.06 -4.75 0.09
N PHE A 136 -12.53 -5.16 -1.07
CA PHE A 136 -12.32 -4.37 -2.29
C PHE A 136 -12.20 -5.34 -3.47
#